data_AF-A0A2T4G1S3-F1
#
_entry.id   AF-A0A2T4G1S3-F1
#
_cell.length_a   1.000
_cell.length_b   1.000
_cell.length_c   1.000
_cell.angle_alpha   90.00
_cell.angle_beta   90.00
_cell.angle_gamma   90.00
#
_symmetry.space_group_name_H-M   'P 1'
#
loop_
_entity.id
_entity.type
_entity.pdbx_description
1 polymer ?
#
loop_
_entity_poly.entity_id
_entity_poly.type
_entity_poly.pdbx_seq_one_letter_code
_entity_poly.pdbx_strand_id
1 'polypeptide(L)'
;MAKPNPKTPAPTTSIELLGARLQKIINAPAAQKAHAAIIFKTADEAQEDWDQIIEAITETDGVYVTFQDDGAIRVYWDVPETD
;
A
#
# COMPACT_ATOMS: atom_id res chain seq x y z
N MET A 1 3.86 -19.07 -19.31
CA MET A 1 2.55 -18.45 -19.03
C MET A 1 2.39 -18.40 -17.53
N ALA A 2 2.62 -17.25 -16.88
CA ALA A 2 2.46 -17.14 -15.43
C ALA A 2 1.07 -16.55 -15.13
N LYS A 3 0.15 -17.40 -14.68
CA LYS A 3 -1.07 -17.01 -13.95
C LYS A 3 -1.08 -17.86 -12.69
N PRO A 4 -1.09 -17.23 -11.51
CA PRO A 4 -2.12 -17.52 -10.52
C PRO A 4 -2.59 -16.19 -9.88
N ASN A 5 -3.80 -15.99 -9.35
CA ASN A 5 -4.81 -16.88 -8.81
C ASN A 5 -6.13 -16.08 -8.74
N PRO A 6 -7.32 -16.66 -8.96
CA PRO A 6 -8.56 -16.01 -8.59
C PRO A 6 -8.73 -16.17 -7.07
N LYS A 7 -8.47 -15.12 -6.27
CA LYS A 7 -8.84 -15.15 -4.85
C LYS A 7 -10.37 -15.10 -4.77
N THR A 8 -10.92 -16.24 -4.39
CA THR A 8 -12.31 -16.50 -4.02
C THR A 8 -12.73 -15.52 -2.90
N PRO A 9 -13.98 -15.02 -2.88
CA PRO A 9 -14.44 -14.11 -1.82
C PRO A 9 -14.61 -14.88 -0.49
N ALA A 10 -13.53 -14.91 0.30
CA ALA A 10 -13.56 -15.24 1.72
C ALA A 10 -14.12 -14.01 2.48
N PRO A 11 -14.68 -14.16 3.70
CA PRO A 11 -15.20 -13.02 4.47
C PRO A 11 -14.13 -11.94 4.54
N THR A 12 -14.51 -10.72 4.17
CA THR A 12 -13.64 -9.57 3.87
C THR A 12 -12.50 -9.50 4.88
N THR A 13 -11.34 -10.04 4.50
CA THR A 13 -10.26 -10.29 5.46
C THR A 13 -9.55 -8.97 5.72
N SER A 14 -9.07 -8.70 6.94
CA SER A 14 -8.48 -7.41 7.32
C SER A 14 -7.41 -6.90 6.33
N ILE A 15 -6.64 -7.81 5.71
CA ILE A 15 -5.69 -7.52 4.61
C ILE A 15 -6.34 -6.89 3.36
N GLU A 16 -7.52 -7.35 2.94
CA GLU A 16 -8.17 -6.84 1.72
C GLU A 16 -8.74 -5.45 1.95
N LEU A 17 -9.29 -5.19 3.14
CA LEU A 17 -9.73 -3.86 3.55
C LEU A 17 -8.56 -2.89 3.61
N LEU A 18 -7.44 -3.32 4.20
CA LEU A 18 -6.20 -2.55 4.25
C LEU A 18 -5.69 -2.23 2.84
N GLY A 19 -5.63 -3.22 1.95
CA GLY A 19 -5.22 -3.03 0.56
C GLY A 19 -6.12 -2.08 -0.22
N ALA A 20 -7.44 -2.21 -0.09
CA ALA A 20 -8.38 -1.29 -0.73
C ALA A 20 -8.24 0.15 -0.21
N ARG A 21 -8.01 0.32 1.09
CA ARG A 21 -7.78 1.62 1.72
C ARG A 21 -6.47 2.24 1.22
N LEU A 22 -5.38 1.47 1.22
CA LEU A 22 -4.08 1.89 0.72
C LEU A 22 -4.17 2.30 -0.76
N GLN A 23 -4.80 1.47 -1.60
CA GLN A 23 -5.01 1.77 -3.01
C GLN A 23 -5.79 3.08 -3.20
N LYS A 24 -6.83 3.32 -2.40
CA LYS A 24 -7.60 4.57 -2.43
C LYS A 24 -6.75 5.78 -2.04
N ILE A 25 -5.86 5.64 -1.07
CA ILE A 25 -4.94 6.69 -0.63
C ILE A 25 -3.89 6.97 -1.72
N ILE A 26 -3.26 5.93 -2.29
CA ILE A 26 -2.27 6.06 -3.37
C ILE A 26 -2.90 6.69 -4.63
N ASN A 27 -4.11 6.29 -5.00
CA ASN A 27 -4.83 6.84 -6.15
C ASN A 27 -5.48 8.21 -5.88
N ALA A 28 -5.38 8.75 -4.66
CA ALA A 28 -5.91 10.07 -4.37
C ALA A 28 -5.16 11.13 -5.19
N PRO A 29 -5.85 12.17 -5.70
CA PRO A 29 -5.21 13.20 -6.52
C PRO A 29 -4.08 13.94 -5.79
N ALA A 30 -4.18 14.08 -4.46
CA ALA A 30 -3.11 14.64 -3.65
C ALA A 30 -1.86 13.75 -3.64
N ALA A 31 -2.05 12.43 -3.53
CA ALA A 31 -0.94 11.47 -3.49
C ALA A 31 -0.29 11.30 -4.86
N GLN A 32 -1.11 11.20 -5.92
CA GLN A 32 -0.64 11.20 -7.31
C GLN A 32 0.07 12.50 -7.70
N LYS A 33 -0.28 13.65 -7.12
CA LYS A 33 0.43 14.91 -7.38
C LYS A 33 1.75 15.03 -6.60
N ALA A 34 1.80 14.46 -5.40
CA ALA A 34 2.99 14.48 -4.54
C ALA A 34 3.95 13.31 -4.78
N HIS A 35 3.53 12.33 -5.58
CA HIS A 35 4.17 11.01 -5.74
C HIS A 35 4.46 10.35 -4.38
N ALA A 36 3.59 10.61 -3.41
CA ALA A 36 3.77 10.20 -2.03
C ALA A 36 2.43 10.12 -1.31
N ALA A 37 2.31 9.14 -0.41
CA ALA A 37 1.15 8.89 0.41
C ALA A 37 1.57 8.59 1.85
N ILE A 38 0.89 9.21 2.82
CA ILE A 38 1.08 8.92 4.24
C ILE A 38 -0.08 8.03 4.70
N ILE A 39 0.24 6.85 5.22
CA ILE A 39 -0.75 5.87 5.68
C ILE A 39 -0.53 5.59 7.16
N PHE A 40 -1.62 5.69 7.92
CA PHE A 40 -1.65 5.38 9.34
C PHE A 40 -2.29 4.01 9.54
N LYS A 41 -1.64 3.15 10.32
CA LYS A 41 -2.26 1.92 10.79
C LYS A 41 -3.43 2.25 11.70
N THR A 42 -4.55 1.57 11.52
CA THR A 42 -5.73 1.66 12.37
C THR A 42 -5.72 0.54 13.41
N ALA A 43 -6.46 0.73 14.49
CA ALA A 43 -6.50 -0.24 15.59
C ALA A 43 -7.13 -1.60 15.19
N ASP A 44 -7.89 -1.64 14.10
CA ASP A 44 -8.53 -2.85 13.55
C ASP A 44 -7.58 -3.67 12.65
N GLU A 45 -6.46 -3.07 12.23
CA GLU A 45 -5.49 -3.71 11.33
C GLU A 45 -4.46 -4.49 12.15
N ALA A 46 -4.37 -5.80 11.88
CA ALA A 46 -3.35 -6.65 12.48
C ALA A 46 -1.95 -6.21 12.05
N GLN A 47 -0.97 -6.36 12.94
CA GLN A 47 0.41 -5.99 12.63
C GLN A 47 0.99 -6.85 11.50
N GLU A 48 0.64 -8.13 11.45
CA GLU A 48 1.11 -9.09 10.43
C GLU A 48 0.59 -8.73 9.03
N ASP A 49 -0.69 -8.33 8.96
CA ASP A 49 -1.34 -7.86 7.73
C ASP A 49 -0.70 -6.55 7.22
N TRP A 50 -0.40 -5.65 8.16
CA TRP A 50 0.24 -4.37 7.90
C TRP A 50 1.68 -4.53 7.39
N ASP A 51 2.45 -5.42 8.01
CA ASP A 51 3.83 -5.72 7.60
C ASP A 51 3.88 -6.36 6.21
N GLN A 52 3.01 -7.34 5.94
CA GLN A 52 2.88 -7.96 4.61
C GLN A 52 2.58 -6.93 3.50
N ILE A 53 1.71 -5.96 3.78
CA ILE A 53 1.38 -4.97 2.75
C ILE A 53 2.54 -4.00 2.51
N ILE A 54 3.28 -3.64 3.56
CA ILE A 54 4.47 -2.80 3.43
C ILE A 54 5.52 -3.53 2.59
N GLU A 55 5.77 -4.81 2.89
CA GLU A 55 6.69 -5.65 2.13
C GLU A 55 6.30 -5.66 0.64
N ALA A 56 5.05 -5.97 0.32
CA ALA A 56 4.55 -5.99 -1.06
C ALA A 56 4.70 -4.64 -1.79
N ILE A 57 4.53 -3.51 -1.09
CA ILE A 57 4.77 -2.18 -1.66
C ILE A 57 6.26 -1.98 -1.94
N THR A 58 7.14 -2.33 -0.99
CA THR A 58 8.60 -2.18 -1.14
C THR A 58 9.21 -3.11 -2.17
N GLU A 59 8.55 -4.24 -2.48
CA GLU A 59 8.93 -5.11 -3.60
C GLU A 59 8.65 -4.48 -4.98
N THR A 60 7.83 -3.42 -5.03
CA THR A 60 7.54 -2.72 -6.28
C THR A 60 8.70 -1.80 -6.64
N ASP A 61 9.32 -2.05 -7.80
CA ASP A 61 10.43 -1.24 -8.30
C ASP A 61 10.03 0.24 -8.45
N GLY A 62 10.92 1.14 -8.02
CA GLY A 62 10.66 2.58 -7.99
C GLY A 62 9.75 3.04 -6.85
N VAL A 63 9.31 2.15 -5.95
CA VAL A 63 8.51 2.50 -4.76
C VAL A 63 9.35 2.35 -3.49
N TYR A 64 9.23 3.33 -2.60
CA TYR A 64 9.99 3.42 -1.38
C TYR A 64 9.05 3.67 -0.19
N VAL A 65 9.38 3.09 0.95
CA VAL A 65 8.60 3.24 2.18
C VAL A 65 9.49 3.70 3.32
N THR A 66 9.01 4.65 4.10
CA THR A 66 9.70 5.20 5.27
C THR A 66 8.76 5.18 6.48
N PHE A 67 9.25 4.69 7.62
CA PHE A 67 8.51 4.75 8.88
C PHE A 67 8.63 6.16 9.48
N GLN A 68 7.54 6.66 10.03
CA GLN A 68 7.48 7.95 10.73
C GLN A 68 7.45 7.72 12.24
N ASP A 69 7.94 8.69 13.01
CA ASP A 69 7.95 8.64 14.48
C ASP A 69 6.54 8.53 15.09
N ASP A 70 5.52 9.00 14.39
CA ASP A 70 4.11 8.91 14.78
C ASP A 70 3.47 7.52 14.54
N GLY A 71 4.23 6.54 14.06
CA GLY A 71 3.73 5.19 13.72
C GLY A 71 3.02 5.12 12.37
N ALA A 72 3.08 6.19 11.57
CA ALA A 72 2.66 6.19 10.18
C ALA A 72 3.77 5.65 9.27
N ILE A 73 3.40 5.22 8.07
CA ILE A 73 4.34 5.01 6.98
C ILE A 73 4.13 6.07 5.91
N ARG A 74 5.23 6.54 5.34
CA ARG A 74 5.22 7.36 4.13
C ARG A 74 5.73 6.51 2.99
N VAL A 75 4.83 6.23 2.05
CA VAL A 75 5.10 5.58 0.78
C VAL A 75 5.34 6.67 -0.26
N TYR A 76 6.35 6.53 -1.11
CA TYR A 76 6.59 7.43 -2.23
C TYR A 76 7.15 6.65 -3.40
N TRP A 77 6.92 7.14 -4.60
CA TRP A 77 7.33 6.45 -5.81
C TRP A 77 7.93 7.42 -6.81
N ASP A 78 8.88 6.92 -7.60
CA ASP A 78 9.35 7.64 -8.76
C ASP A 78 8.27 7.59 -9.83
N VAL A 79 7.96 8.74 -10.44
CA VAL A 79 7.08 8.73 -11.60
C VAL A 79 7.94 8.50 -12.80
N PRO A 80 7.74 7.39 -13.53
CA PRO A 80 8.51 7.14 -14.73
C PRO A 80 8.35 8.34 -15.64
N GLU A 81 9.47 8.97 -15.99
CA GLU A 81 9.50 10.04 -17.00
C GLU A 81 8.75 9.50 -18.21
N THR A 82 7.56 10.06 -18.43
CA THR A 82 6.69 9.63 -19.52
C THR A 82 7.28 10.26 -20.78
N ASP A 83 8.11 9.49 -21.49
CA ASP A 83 8.59 9.82 -22.84
C ASP A 83 7.41 9.96 -23.82
#